data_AF-A0A897NL66-F1
#
_entry.id   AF-A0A897NL66-F1
#
_cell.length_a   1.000
_cell.length_b   1.000
_cell.length_c   1.000
_cell.angle_alpha   90.00
_cell.angle_beta   90.00
_cell.angle_gamma   90.00
#
_symmetry.space_group_name_H-M   'P 1'
#
loop_
_entity.id
_entity.type
_entity.pdbx_description
1 polymer ?
#
loop_
_entity_poly.entity_id
_entity_poly.type
_entity_poly.pdbx_seq_one_letter_code
_entity_poly.pdbx_strand_id
1 'polypeptide(L)'
;MDVDIIAEDENPMLHRTDIRFEMTHDEATPSRLSVRDSLAAKLNKDAEEVVVHKLDTKFGMRKTVGYAKVYDDPEAALDVEQQHMLERNKITTDGEDAPAEEA
;
A
#
# COMPACT_ATOMS: atom_id res chain seq x y z
N MET A 1 -8.33 -8.45 11.96
CA MET A 1 -7.53 -8.46 10.72
C MET A 1 -6.11 -8.52 11.18
N ASP A 2 -5.43 -9.60 10.84
CA ASP A 2 -4.05 -9.82 11.26
C ASP A 2 -3.20 -9.86 10.00
N VAL A 3 -2.27 -8.91 9.91
CA VAL A 3 -1.26 -8.85 8.86
C VAL A 3 -0.05 -9.60 9.36
N ASP A 4 0.47 -10.53 8.57
CA ASP A 4 1.72 -11.25 8.78
C ASP A 4 2.71 -10.89 7.69
N ILE A 5 3.93 -10.52 8.07
CA ILE A 5 4.99 -10.19 7.11
C ILE A 5 5.75 -11.47 6.81
N ILE A 6 5.79 -11.86 5.54
CA ILE A 6 6.43 -13.09 5.06
C ILE A 6 7.88 -12.81 4.66
N ALA A 7 8.11 -11.69 4.00
CA ALA A 7 9.44 -11.30 3.55
C ALA A 7 9.55 -9.78 3.44
N GLU A 8 10.75 -9.29 3.73
CA GLU A 8 11.15 -7.89 3.67
C GLU A 8 12.46 -7.83 2.89
N ASP A 9 12.50 -7.00 1.85
CA ASP A 9 13.68 -6.78 1.01
C ASP A 9 13.96 -5.28 0.97
N GLU A 10 15.05 -4.85 1.61
CA GLU A 10 15.42 -3.44 1.70
C GLU A 10 16.18 -3.02 0.43
N ASN A 11 15.72 -1.95 -0.22
CA ASN A 11 16.34 -1.38 -1.39
C ASN A 11 16.81 0.06 -1.14
N PRO A 12 18.04 0.23 -0.61
CA PRO A 12 18.56 1.54 -0.22
C PRO A 12 18.80 2.50 -1.39
N MET A 13 18.86 1.99 -2.64
CA MET A 13 19.01 2.84 -3.83
C MET A 13 17.72 3.60 -4.17
N LEU A 14 16.57 3.09 -3.73
CA LEU A 14 15.24 3.63 -4.03
C LEU A 14 14.51 4.09 -2.77
N HIS A 15 15.20 4.16 -1.62
CA HIS A 15 14.61 4.55 -0.33
C HIS A 15 13.30 3.82 -0.04
N ARG A 16 13.28 2.51 -0.35
CA ARG A 16 12.09 1.68 -0.17
C ARG A 16 12.41 0.28 0.32
N THR A 17 11.46 -0.29 1.05
CA THR A 17 11.43 -1.67 1.48
C THR A 17 10.27 -2.38 0.80
N ASP A 18 10.60 -3.47 0.11
CA ASP A 18 9.67 -4.31 -0.60
C ASP A 18 9.14 -5.39 0.36
N ILE A 19 7.85 -5.33 0.68
CA ILE A 19 7.23 -6.17 1.71
C ILE A 19 6.22 -7.12 1.07
N ARG A 20 6.41 -8.42 1.32
CA ARG A 20 5.41 -9.45 1.06
C ARG A 20 4.70 -9.79 2.35
N PHE A 21 3.38 -9.68 2.33
CA PHE A 21 2.55 -9.93 3.49
C PHE A 21 1.39 -10.86 3.16
N GLU A 22 0.95 -11.59 4.17
CA GLU A 22 -0.33 -12.30 4.18
C GLU A 22 -1.24 -11.62 5.19
N MET A 23 -2.53 -11.55 4.89
CA MET A 23 -3.52 -11.02 5.82
C MET A 23 -4.68 -11.99 5.94
N THR A 24 -5.06 -12.29 7.17
CA THR A 24 -6.26 -13.08 7.48
C THR A 24 -7.38 -12.12 7.90
N HIS A 25 -8.56 -12.30 7.30
CA HIS A 25 -9.75 -11.47 7.58
C HIS A 25 -10.94 -12.38 7.94
N ASP A 26 -11.85 -11.98 8.83
CA ASP A 26 -12.94 -12.87 9.27
C ASP A 26 -14.23 -12.70 8.45
N GLU A 27 -14.46 -11.52 7.89
CA GLU A 27 -15.73 -11.17 7.24
C GLU A 27 -15.54 -10.81 5.77
N ALA A 28 -15.35 -9.51 5.49
CA ALA A 28 -15.26 -9.01 4.13
C ALA A 28 -13.82 -9.13 3.60
N THR A 29 -13.71 -9.26 2.28
CA THR A 29 -12.42 -9.01 1.61
C THR A 29 -12.01 -7.57 1.89
N PRO A 30 -10.82 -7.35 2.44
CA PRO A 30 -10.34 -6.03 2.85
C PRO A 30 -10.19 -5.11 1.64
N SER A 31 -10.49 -3.82 1.83
CA SER A 31 -10.20 -2.82 0.82
C SER A 31 -8.70 -2.50 0.81
N ARG A 32 -8.18 -2.07 -0.34
CA ARG A 32 -6.76 -1.70 -0.48
C ARG A 32 -6.33 -0.65 0.56
N LEU A 33 -7.17 0.35 0.80
CA LEU A 33 -6.91 1.42 1.77
C LEU A 33 -6.83 0.87 3.20
N SER A 34 -7.75 -0.01 3.58
CA SER A 34 -7.71 -0.66 4.89
C SER A 34 -6.45 -1.51 5.09
N VAL A 35 -5.99 -2.18 4.02
CA VAL A 35 -4.73 -2.95 4.05
C VAL A 35 -3.53 -2.03 4.23
N ARG A 36 -3.48 -0.93 3.47
CA ARG A 36 -2.44 0.11 3.56
C ARG A 36 -2.32 0.66 4.97
N ASP A 37 -3.45 1.08 5.56
CA ASP A 37 -3.47 1.68 6.91
C ASP A 37 -3.02 0.66 7.98
N SER A 38 -3.41 -0.61 7.81
CA SER A 38 -2.99 -1.69 8.71
C SER A 38 -1.49 -2.01 8.61
N LEU A 39 -0.93 -1.97 7.39
CA LEU A 39 0.50 -2.12 7.15
C LEU A 39 1.30 -0.95 7.71
N ALA A 40 0.85 0.28 7.47
CA ALA A 40 1.45 1.50 7.98
C ALA A 40 1.52 1.47 9.51
N ALA A 41 0.41 1.15 10.18
CA ALA A 41 0.35 1.00 11.63
C ALA A 41 1.29 -0.11 12.15
N LYS A 42 1.39 -1.24 11.45
CA LYS A 42 2.27 -2.35 11.84
C LYS A 42 3.75 -1.99 11.72
N LEU A 43 4.11 -1.19 10.72
CA LEU A 43 5.47 -0.81 10.40
C LEU A 43 5.90 0.52 11.04
N ASN A 44 5.00 1.18 11.79
CA ASN A 44 5.19 2.52 12.35
C ASN A 44 5.57 3.55 11.28
N LYS A 45 4.83 3.52 10.17
CA LYS A 45 4.97 4.38 9.00
C LYS A 45 3.65 5.10 8.73
N ASP A 46 3.70 6.16 7.93
CA ASP A 46 2.52 6.90 7.51
C ASP A 46 1.82 6.21 6.32
N ALA A 47 0.53 6.45 6.18
CA ALA A 47 -0.26 5.85 5.11
C ALA A 47 0.19 6.30 3.71
N GLU A 48 0.80 7.48 3.62
CA GLU A 48 1.32 8.07 2.38
C GLU A 48 2.65 7.45 1.94
N GLU A 49 3.38 6.79 2.86
CA GLU A 49 4.64 6.11 2.61
C GLU A 49 4.43 4.66 2.14
N VAL A 50 3.20 4.14 2.24
CA VAL A 50 2.87 2.74 1.92
C VAL A 50 2.10 2.64 0.62
N VAL A 51 2.73 2.04 -0.39
CA VAL A 51 2.12 1.79 -1.71
C VAL A 51 1.78 0.31 -1.85
N VAL A 52 0.49 -0.02 -1.83
CA VAL A 52 0.04 -1.39 -2.12
C VAL A 52 0.03 -1.62 -3.62
N HIS A 53 0.88 -2.53 -4.10
CA HIS A 53 1.03 -2.81 -5.52
C HIS A 53 0.04 -3.89 -5.97
N LYS A 54 0.01 -5.03 -5.26
CA LYS A 54 -0.85 -6.17 -5.60
C LYS A 54 -1.52 -6.73 -4.36
N LEU A 55 -2.80 -7.09 -4.50
CA LEU A 55 -3.57 -7.85 -3.53
C LEU A 55 -4.18 -9.04 -4.28
N ASP A 56 -3.92 -10.24 -3.80
CA ASP A 56 -4.49 -11.48 -4.32
C ASP A 56 -5.20 -12.21 -3.17
N THR A 57 -6.53 -12.07 -3.14
CA THR A 57 -7.38 -12.78 -2.18
C THR A 57 -7.67 -14.16 -2.71
N LYS A 58 -7.29 -15.19 -1.94
CA LYS A 58 -7.47 -16.57 -2.36
C LYS A 58 -8.94 -16.96 -2.27
N PHE A 59 -9.53 -17.32 -3.42
CA PHE A 59 -10.94 -17.71 -3.48
C PHE A 59 -11.28 -18.86 -2.50
N GLY A 60 -12.39 -18.72 -1.78
CA GLY A 60 -12.83 -19.69 -0.78
C GLY A 60 -12.02 -19.70 0.51
N MET A 61 -10.96 -18.90 0.60
CA MET A 61 -10.16 -18.70 1.80
C MET A 61 -10.29 -17.26 2.26
N ARG A 62 -10.27 -17.05 3.57
CA ARG A 62 -10.26 -15.69 4.14
C ARG A 62 -8.85 -15.13 4.30
N LYS A 63 -8.02 -15.38 3.27
CA LYS A 63 -6.60 -15.03 3.23
C LYS A 63 -6.31 -14.21 1.99
N THR A 64 -5.63 -13.09 2.19
CA THR A 64 -5.16 -12.20 1.14
C THR A 64 -3.65 -12.14 1.19
N VAL A 65 -2.99 -12.48 0.09
CA VAL A 65 -1.55 -12.30 -0.06
C VAL A 65 -1.30 -11.04 -0.86
N GLY A 66 -0.45 -10.17 -0.34
CA GLY A 66 -0.19 -8.88 -0.93
C GLY A 66 1.30 -8.58 -1.07
N TYR A 67 1.57 -7.62 -1.94
CA TYR A 67 2.89 -7.02 -2.11
C TYR A 67 2.74 -5.50 -2.02
N ALA A 68 3.49 -4.91 -1.11
CA ALA A 68 3.54 -3.48 -0.86
C ALA A 68 4.98 -2.99 -0.92
N LYS A 69 5.14 -1.73 -1.30
CA LYS A 69 6.39 -1.00 -1.25
C LYS A 69 6.24 0.07 -0.18
N VAL A 70 7.15 0.10 0.77
CA VAL A 70 7.15 1.06 1.87
C VAL A 70 8.33 1.98 1.69
N TYR A 71 8.07 3.27 1.57
CA TYR A 71 9.08 4.28 1.34
C TYR A 71 9.55 4.89 2.67
N ASP A 72 10.73 5.50 2.63
CA ASP A 72 11.23 6.27 3.76
C ASP A 72 10.52 7.61 3.92
N ASP A 73 10.11 8.20 2.80
CA ASP A 73 9.43 9.49 2.71
C ASP A 73 8.30 9.43 1.67
N PRO A 74 7.21 10.20 1.84
CA PRO A 74 6.10 10.26 0.87
C PRO A 74 6.53 10.87 -0.47
N GLU A 75 7.48 11.81 -0.47
CA GLU A 75 8.04 12.41 -1.69
C GLU A 75 8.71 11.36 -2.58
N ALA A 76 9.43 10.40 -1.97
CA ALA A 76 10.06 9.31 -2.71
C ALA A 76 9.04 8.40 -3.40
N ALA A 77 7.87 8.19 -2.78
CA ALA A 77 6.79 7.44 -3.41
C ALA A 77 6.23 8.18 -4.63
N LEU A 78 6.10 9.51 -4.56
CA LEU A 78 5.57 10.37 -5.62
C LEU A 78 6.51 10.46 -6.84
N ASP A 79 7.82 10.54 -6.59
CA ASP A 79 8.83 10.63 -7.65
C ASP A 79 9.04 9.30 -8.39
N VAL A 80 8.87 8.17 -7.70
CA VAL A 80 9.21 6.84 -8.23
C VAL A 80 7.99 6.10 -8.81
N GLU A 81 6.81 6.23 -8.21
CA GLU A 81 5.64 5.47 -8.63
C GLU A 81 4.87 6.15 -9.78
N GLN A 82 4.10 5.35 -10.52
CA GLN A 82 3.26 5.87 -11.59
C GLN A 82 1.98 6.50 -11.02
N GLN A 83 1.46 7.54 -11.68
CA GLN A 83 0.22 8.25 -11.26
C GLN A 83 -0.93 7.30 -10.92
N HIS A 84 -1.18 6.30 -11.76
CA HIS A 84 -2.25 5.32 -11.52
C HIS A 84 -2.08 4.46 -10.24
N MET A 85 -0.84 4.34 -9.73
CA MET A 85 -0.57 3.65 -8.47
C MET A 85 -0.80 4.56 -7.27
N LEU A 86 -0.46 5.84 -7.40
CA LEU A 86 -0.73 6.88 -6.41
C LEU A 86 -2.24 7.07 -6.21
N GLU A 87 -2.99 7.21 -7.31
CA GLU A 87 -4.45 7.33 -7.29
C GLU A 87 -5.13 6.14 -6.60
N ARG A 88 -4.71 4.90 -6.92
CA ARG A 88 -5.26 3.68 -6.32
C ARG A 88 -4.95 3.53 -4.84
N ASN A 89 -3.85 4.13 -4.39
CA ASN A 89 -3.47 4.14 -2.99
C ASN A 89 -3.91 5.42 -2.28
N LYS A 90 -4.62 6.34 -2.96
CA LYS A 90 -5.01 7.67 -2.46
C LYS A 90 -3.84 8.40 -1.81
N ILE A 91 -2.69 8.34 -2.45
CA ILE A 91 -1.51 9.11 -2.09
C ILE A 91 -1.59 10.35 -2.96
N THR A 92 -2.19 11.40 -2.40
CA THR A 92 -2.29 12.71 -3.05
C THR A 92 -1.17 13.57 -2.49
N THR A 93 -0.32 14.11 -3.36
CA THR A 93 0.47 15.30 -3.04
C THR A 93 -0.48 16.35 -2.47
N ASP A 94 -0.17 16.87 -1.28
CA ASP A 94 -0.79 18.07 -0.72
C ASP A 94 -0.64 19.19 -1.76
N GLY A 95 -1.65 19.35 -2.63
CA GLY A 95 -1.55 20.19 -3.83
C GLY A 95 -2.46 19.86 -5.01
N GLU A 96 -3.13 18.71 -5.08
CA GLU A 96 -4.10 18.46 -6.17
C GLU A 96 -5.41 17.83 -5.66
N ASP A 97 -6.14 18.61 -4.85
CA ASP A 97 -7.60 18.67 -4.99
C ASP A 97 -7.90 19.60 -6.17
N ALA A 98 -7.73 19.09 -7.38
CA ALA A 98 -8.32 19.70 -8.56
C ALA A 98 -9.35 18.69 -9.09
N PRO A 99 -10.67 18.97 -8.94
CA PRO A 99 -11.68 18.10 -9.51
C PRO A 99 -11.47 18.13 -11.02
N ALA A 100 -11.24 16.96 -11.63
CA ALA A 100 -11.43 16.82 -13.05
C ALA A 100 -12.94 17.00 -13.34
N GLU A 101 -13.35 18.24 -13.58
CA GLU A 101 -14.57 18.57 -14.32
C GLU A 101 -14.53 17.82 -15.65
N GLU A 102 -15.56 16.99 -15.89
CA GLU A 102 -15.88 16.49 -17.22
C GLU A 102 -16.21 17.68 -18.13
N ALA A 103 -15.52 17.77 -19.27
CA ALA A 103 -15.83 18.68 -20.39
C ALA A 103 -16.63 17.95 -21.48
#